data_AF-A0A2E2T799-F1
#
_entry.id   AF-A0A2E2T799-F1
#
_cell.length_a   1.000
_cell.length_b   1.000
_cell.length_c   1.000
_cell.angle_alpha   90.00
_cell.angle_beta   90.00
_cell.angle_gamma   90.00
#
_symmetry.space_group_name_H-M   'P 1'
#
loop_
_entity.id
_entity.type
_entity.pdbx_description
1 polymer ?
#
loop_
_entity_poly.entity_id
_entity_poly.type
_entity_poly.pdbx_seq_one_letter_code
_entity_poly.pdbx_strand_id
1 'polypeptide(L)'
;MKNDEALSGFLRGTAATFRALAGRNDLEVGFVKGGRAGGYGEHVRLPMPKQALPKDEVADLRGVADGWALKLRHHDVALHARRMPETAEAQAVYDALETARCEAVGSRYFPGVRKNLREHAEQDCRAKNFHRLTAREDAPFADAIGMLAREIFTGEPAPQSARPLIDLWRAHIEKNAGTDLADLRDVLDDQDAFARGLRRLLDHLSLEDDIDDASPENEGEDEDEKDGETDPDEELDSQGGQQGQADESEPDGDDQQQDAGTEEAEAGEGDIDDQQLEAMSQEEQPAGPGEQPEFDGRNEPIERGYEPFTREFDEIVTADELCEGLELSRLRAMLDKQLANLQN
;
A
#
# COMPACT_ATOMS: atom_id res chain seq x y z
N MET A 1 27.21 1.52 -13.66
CA MET A 1 26.91 0.23 -14.32
C MET A 1 26.58 -0.87 -13.32
N LYS A 2 27.53 -1.53 -12.62
CA LYS A 2 27.19 -2.62 -11.67
C LYS A 2 26.22 -2.21 -10.55
N ASN A 3 26.36 -1.00 -10.00
CA ASN A 3 25.45 -0.50 -8.96
C ASN A 3 24.07 -0.10 -9.49
N ASP A 4 23.99 0.39 -10.73
CA ASP A 4 22.71 0.79 -11.34
C ASP A 4 21.86 -0.44 -11.68
N GLU A 5 22.52 -1.53 -12.13
CA GLU A 5 21.86 -2.81 -12.39
C GLU A 5 21.37 -3.46 -11.09
N ALA A 6 22.17 -3.43 -10.02
CA ALA A 6 21.78 -3.93 -8.71
C ALA A 6 20.58 -3.15 -8.13
N LEU A 7 20.60 -1.82 -8.24
CA LEU A 7 19.48 -0.96 -7.83
C LEU A 7 18.23 -1.26 -8.65
N SER A 8 18.33 -1.28 -9.99
CA SER A 8 17.21 -1.59 -10.88
C SER A 8 16.60 -2.97 -10.61
N GLY A 9 17.45 -3.99 -10.40
CA GLY A 9 17.02 -5.33 -10.01
C GLY A 9 16.28 -5.34 -8.67
N PHE A 10 16.83 -4.64 -7.67
CA PHE A 10 16.21 -4.54 -6.34
C PHE A 10 14.85 -3.82 -6.37
N LEU A 11 14.75 -2.69 -7.09
CA LEU A 11 13.49 -1.94 -7.22
C LEU A 11 12.42 -2.76 -7.95
N ARG A 12 12.79 -3.43 -9.04
CA ARG A 12 11.89 -4.31 -9.79
C ARG A 12 11.41 -5.49 -8.94
N GLY A 13 12.32 -6.13 -8.21
CA GLY A 13 11.97 -7.22 -7.29
C GLY A 13 11.05 -6.76 -6.16
N THR A 14 11.29 -5.55 -5.64
CA THR A 14 10.44 -4.95 -4.60
C THR A 14 9.05 -4.63 -5.13
N ALA A 15 8.93 -4.03 -6.32
CA ALA A 15 7.65 -3.77 -6.98
C ALA A 15 6.87 -5.07 -7.27
N ALA A 16 7.55 -6.12 -7.75
CA ALA A 16 6.91 -7.41 -8.00
C ALA A 16 6.43 -8.07 -6.70
N THR A 17 7.24 -8.02 -5.64
CA THR A 17 6.83 -8.56 -4.32
C THR A 17 5.66 -7.77 -3.74
N PHE A 18 5.67 -6.45 -3.89
CA PHE A 18 4.60 -5.56 -3.44
C PHE A 18 3.26 -5.96 -4.07
N ARG A 19 3.20 -6.13 -5.40
CA ARG A 19 2.01 -6.59 -6.12
C ARG A 19 1.52 -7.95 -5.65
N ALA A 20 2.44 -8.91 -5.50
CA ALA A 20 2.12 -10.25 -5.04
C ALA A 20 1.57 -10.25 -3.61
N LEU A 21 2.18 -9.46 -2.72
CA LEU A 21 1.75 -9.35 -1.33
C LEU A 21 0.39 -8.65 -1.22
N ALA A 22 0.17 -7.58 -1.99
CA ALA A 22 -1.11 -6.87 -2.07
C ALA A 22 -2.22 -7.71 -2.72
N GLY A 23 -1.88 -8.74 -3.50
CA GLY A 23 -2.84 -9.55 -4.26
C GLY A 23 -3.42 -8.84 -5.48
N ARG A 24 -2.70 -7.83 -6.01
CA ARG A 24 -3.15 -6.96 -7.11
C ARG A 24 -2.04 -6.79 -8.15
N ASN A 25 -2.31 -7.24 -9.38
CA ASN A 25 -1.34 -7.22 -10.48
C ASN A 25 -1.39 -5.92 -11.30
N ASP A 26 -2.51 -5.21 -11.21
CA ASP A 26 -2.83 -3.93 -11.84
C ASP A 26 -2.07 -2.74 -11.23
N LEU A 27 -1.41 -2.92 -10.07
CA LEU A 27 -0.74 -1.81 -9.39
C LEU A 27 0.54 -1.36 -10.12
N GLU A 28 0.66 -0.05 -10.28
CA GLU A 28 1.88 0.61 -10.75
C GLU A 28 2.69 1.13 -9.56
N VAL A 29 3.86 0.54 -9.35
CA VAL A 29 4.75 0.89 -8.22
C VAL A 29 5.87 1.81 -8.73
N GLY A 30 5.82 3.08 -8.35
CA GLY A 30 6.86 4.08 -8.58
C GLY A 30 7.74 4.34 -7.35
N PHE A 31 8.97 4.81 -7.57
CA PHE A 31 9.91 5.16 -6.50
C PHE A 31 10.27 6.64 -6.55
N VAL A 32 10.15 7.35 -5.42
CA VAL A 32 10.29 8.82 -5.35
C VAL A 32 11.35 9.21 -4.32
N LYS A 33 12.27 10.10 -4.70
CA LYS A 33 13.31 10.62 -3.81
C LYS A 33 12.71 11.52 -2.73
N GLY A 34 12.99 11.22 -1.47
CA GLY A 34 12.52 12.01 -0.32
C GLY A 34 10.99 12.00 -0.12
N GLY A 35 10.26 11.17 -0.88
CA GLY A 35 8.82 11.00 -0.74
C GLY A 35 8.49 9.99 0.36
N ARG A 36 7.33 10.17 1.00
CA ARG A 36 6.72 9.13 1.84
C ARG A 36 5.97 8.14 0.96
N ALA A 37 5.78 6.93 1.48
CA ALA A 37 4.91 5.99 0.81
C ALA A 37 3.46 6.50 0.79
N GLY A 38 2.79 6.27 -0.33
CA GLY A 38 1.46 6.79 -0.61
C GLY A 38 0.90 6.14 -1.85
N GLY A 39 -0.42 6.11 -1.99
CA GLY A 39 -1.05 5.59 -3.19
C GLY A 39 -2.42 6.19 -3.42
N TYR A 40 -2.82 6.23 -4.69
CA TYR A 40 -4.16 6.61 -5.11
C TYR A 40 -4.57 5.74 -6.30
N GLY A 41 -5.75 5.12 -6.21
CA GLY A 41 -6.23 4.19 -7.23
C GLY A 41 -5.26 3.04 -7.45
N GLU A 42 -4.69 2.96 -8.65
CA GLU A 42 -3.76 1.91 -9.09
C GLU A 42 -2.28 2.30 -8.92
N HIS A 43 -1.98 3.58 -8.65
CA HIS A 43 -0.61 4.04 -8.53
C HIS A 43 -0.16 4.09 -7.06
N VAL A 44 0.98 3.45 -6.79
CA VAL A 44 1.64 3.47 -5.49
C VAL A 44 3.03 4.08 -5.64
N ARG A 45 3.40 4.95 -4.70
CA ARG A 45 4.71 5.58 -4.61
C ARG A 45 5.41 5.06 -3.36
N LEU A 46 6.65 4.61 -3.50
CA LEU A 46 7.53 4.16 -2.43
C LEU A 46 8.78 5.05 -2.36
N PRO A 47 9.46 5.14 -1.19
CA PRO A 47 10.68 5.92 -1.09
C PRO A 47 11.80 5.35 -1.95
N MET A 48 12.57 6.21 -2.60
CA MET A 48 13.74 5.81 -3.39
C MET A 48 14.96 5.62 -2.45
N PRO A 49 15.59 4.43 -2.41
CA PRO A 49 16.79 4.20 -1.63
C PRO A 49 18.02 4.80 -2.32
N LYS A 50 19.12 4.98 -1.57
CA LYS A 50 20.40 5.40 -2.17
C LYS A 50 20.95 4.33 -3.12
N GLN A 51 21.69 4.76 -4.15
CA GLN A 51 22.31 3.86 -5.13
C GLN A 51 23.25 2.82 -4.53
N ALA A 52 23.87 3.12 -3.39
CA ALA A 52 24.75 2.19 -2.69
C ALA A 52 24.01 1.05 -1.97
N LEU A 53 22.67 1.10 -1.89
CA LEU A 53 21.83 0.13 -1.20
C LEU A 53 22.34 -0.22 0.21
N PRO A 54 22.52 0.77 1.10
CA PRO A 54 22.90 0.47 2.48
C PRO A 54 21.83 -0.42 3.13
N LYS A 55 22.28 -1.40 3.93
CA LYS A 55 21.40 -2.45 4.49
C LYS A 55 20.20 -1.87 5.23
N ASP A 56 20.39 -0.80 5.99
CA ASP A 56 19.34 -0.19 6.78
C ASP A 56 18.25 0.45 5.91
N GLU A 57 18.61 1.15 4.81
CA GLU A 57 17.61 1.72 3.88
C GLU A 57 16.91 0.66 3.03
N VAL A 58 17.61 -0.44 2.72
CA VAL A 58 17.00 -1.59 2.04
C VAL A 58 15.93 -2.23 2.92
N ALA A 59 16.27 -2.48 4.18
CA ALA A 59 15.35 -3.00 5.20
C ALA A 59 14.15 -2.07 5.40
N ASP A 60 14.40 -0.77 5.53
CA ASP A 60 13.35 0.24 5.71
C ASP A 60 12.40 0.28 4.53
N LEU A 61 12.92 0.39 3.31
CA LEU A 61 12.11 0.38 2.09
C LEU A 61 11.27 -0.90 2.01
N ARG A 62 11.86 -2.06 2.33
CA ARG A 62 11.13 -3.33 2.32
C ARG A 62 10.01 -3.34 3.36
N GLY A 63 10.24 -2.83 4.56
CA GLY A 63 9.19 -2.75 5.59
C GLY A 63 8.09 -1.77 5.22
N VAL A 64 8.43 -0.59 4.68
CA VAL A 64 7.45 0.37 4.14
C VAL A 64 6.61 -0.25 3.03
N ALA A 65 7.26 -0.92 2.07
CA ALA A 65 6.60 -1.57 0.96
C ALA A 65 5.68 -2.69 1.43
N ASP A 66 6.17 -3.57 2.31
CA ASP A 66 5.39 -4.71 2.80
C ASP A 66 4.19 -4.22 3.63
N GLY A 67 4.38 -3.23 4.52
CA GLY A 67 3.29 -2.65 5.32
C GLY A 67 2.19 -2.02 4.46
N TRP A 68 2.57 -1.25 3.43
CA TRP A 68 1.61 -0.70 2.47
C TRP A 68 0.88 -1.76 1.65
N ALA A 69 1.57 -2.80 1.21
CA ALA A 69 0.95 -3.90 0.49
C ALA A 69 -0.05 -4.66 1.36
N LEU A 70 0.29 -4.91 2.62
CA LEU A 70 -0.60 -5.54 3.59
C LEU A 70 -1.83 -4.67 3.89
N LYS A 71 -1.65 -3.35 4.01
CA LYS A 71 -2.77 -2.41 4.12
C LYS A 71 -3.69 -2.55 2.92
N LEU A 72 -3.18 -2.46 1.68
CA LEU A 72 -4.01 -2.62 0.48
C LEU A 72 -4.76 -3.97 0.42
N ARG A 73 -4.18 -5.03 0.97
CA ARG A 73 -4.78 -6.37 0.95
C ARG A 73 -5.85 -6.58 2.02
N HIS A 74 -5.62 -6.07 3.22
CA HIS A 74 -6.39 -6.44 4.40
C HIS A 74 -7.30 -5.32 4.91
N HIS A 75 -7.21 -4.12 4.32
CA HIS A 75 -7.99 -2.95 4.73
C HIS A 75 -9.08 -2.61 3.71
N ASP A 76 -10.33 -2.71 4.15
CA ASP A 76 -11.49 -2.11 3.51
C ASP A 76 -11.58 -0.63 3.88
N VAL A 77 -11.29 0.22 2.91
CA VAL A 77 -11.29 1.69 3.06
C VAL A 77 -12.71 2.23 3.32
N ALA A 78 -13.73 1.65 2.69
CA ALA A 78 -15.11 2.13 2.80
C ALA A 78 -15.68 1.81 4.19
N LEU A 79 -15.43 0.59 4.68
CA LEU A 79 -15.80 0.20 6.04
C LEU A 79 -15.10 1.09 7.07
N HIS A 80 -13.79 1.30 6.89
CA HIS A 80 -13.01 2.13 7.79
C HIS A 80 -13.52 3.57 7.86
N ALA A 81 -13.81 4.19 6.71
CA ALA A 81 -14.38 5.54 6.65
C ALA A 81 -15.76 5.62 7.32
N ARG A 82 -16.62 4.62 7.13
CA ARG A 82 -17.96 4.58 7.74
C ARG A 82 -17.93 4.45 9.27
N ARG A 83 -16.88 3.85 9.83
CA ARG A 83 -16.71 3.58 11.26
C ARG A 83 -15.75 4.57 11.94
N MET A 84 -15.26 5.57 11.20
CA MET A 84 -14.29 6.52 11.70
C MET A 84 -14.87 7.34 12.86
N PRO A 85 -14.15 7.47 14.00
CA PRO A 85 -14.57 8.34 15.09
C PRO A 85 -14.60 9.83 14.70
N GLU A 86 -15.28 10.65 15.51
CA GLU A 86 -15.41 12.09 15.24
C GLU A 86 -14.19 12.90 15.71
N THR A 87 -13.62 12.56 16.87
CA THR A 87 -12.53 13.34 17.46
C THR A 87 -11.19 13.02 16.80
N ALA A 88 -10.37 14.06 16.56
CA ALA A 88 -9.07 13.88 15.90
C ALA A 88 -8.12 12.93 16.66
N GLU A 89 -8.20 12.91 18.00
CA GLU A 89 -7.41 12.01 18.82
C GLU A 89 -7.88 10.54 18.68
N ALA A 90 -9.20 10.30 18.71
CA ALA A 90 -9.76 8.97 18.49
C ALA A 90 -9.47 8.46 17.06
N GLN A 91 -9.54 9.33 16.05
CA GLN A 91 -9.16 9.00 14.67
C GLN A 91 -7.71 8.52 14.58
N ALA A 92 -6.77 9.23 15.23
CA ALA A 92 -5.37 8.85 15.23
C ALA A 92 -5.14 7.49 15.91
N VAL A 93 -5.84 7.20 17.01
CA VAL A 93 -5.80 5.89 17.67
C VAL A 93 -6.41 4.80 16.77
N TYR A 94 -7.53 5.11 16.12
CA TYR A 94 -8.24 4.20 15.22
C TYR A 94 -7.35 3.78 14.03
N ASP A 95 -6.71 4.76 13.38
CA ASP A 95 -5.74 4.55 12.29
C ASP A 95 -4.52 3.72 12.75
N ALA A 96 -3.98 4.01 13.93
CA ALA A 96 -2.81 3.33 14.45
C ALA A 96 -3.09 1.85 14.75
N LEU A 97 -4.25 1.56 15.36
CA LEU A 97 -4.68 0.20 15.67
C LEU A 97 -5.04 -0.60 14.41
N GLU A 98 -5.67 0.05 13.42
CA GLU A 98 -5.97 -0.58 12.13
C GLU A 98 -4.69 -0.92 11.35
N THR A 99 -3.69 -0.05 11.41
CA THR A 99 -2.36 -0.34 10.83
C THR A 99 -1.73 -1.55 11.52
N ALA A 100 -1.75 -1.59 12.86
CA ALA A 100 -1.24 -2.72 13.62
C ALA A 100 -1.98 -4.03 13.30
N ARG A 101 -3.30 -3.97 13.06
CA ARG A 101 -4.10 -5.13 12.62
C ARG A 101 -3.64 -5.66 11.27
N CYS A 102 -3.55 -4.78 10.26
CA CYS A 102 -3.14 -5.17 8.90
C CYS A 102 -1.76 -5.82 8.89
N GLU A 103 -0.80 -5.23 9.63
CA GLU A 103 0.54 -5.78 9.79
C GLU A 103 0.54 -7.13 10.52
N ALA A 104 -0.25 -7.26 11.59
CA ALA A 104 -0.34 -8.51 12.35
C ALA A 104 -0.94 -9.65 11.52
N VAL A 105 -2.05 -9.41 10.83
CA VAL A 105 -2.69 -10.41 9.95
C VAL A 105 -1.72 -10.84 8.85
N GLY A 106 -1.11 -9.87 8.17
CA GLY A 106 -0.23 -10.14 7.05
C GLY A 106 1.09 -10.80 7.41
N SER A 107 1.64 -10.50 8.58
CA SER A 107 2.95 -11.01 9.01
C SER A 107 2.90 -12.41 9.66
N ARG A 108 1.72 -12.98 9.92
CA ARG A 108 1.54 -14.33 10.49
C ARG A 108 2.21 -15.42 9.65
N TYR A 109 2.07 -15.35 8.33
CA TYR A 109 2.51 -16.41 7.42
C TYR A 109 3.84 -16.11 6.71
N PHE A 110 4.32 -14.86 6.78
CA PHE A 110 5.52 -14.43 6.06
C PHE A 110 6.60 -13.95 7.03
N PRO A 111 7.54 -14.82 7.46
CA PRO A 111 8.57 -14.46 8.43
C PRO A 111 9.51 -13.36 7.90
N GLY A 112 9.76 -13.33 6.59
CA GLY A 112 10.52 -12.26 5.94
C GLY A 112 9.83 -10.90 6.05
N VAL A 113 8.51 -10.85 5.79
CA VAL A 113 7.69 -9.63 5.95
C VAL A 113 7.70 -9.18 7.40
N ARG A 114 7.51 -10.10 8.35
CA ARG A 114 7.57 -9.80 9.79
C ARG A 114 8.88 -9.13 10.19
N LYS A 115 10.00 -9.66 9.70
CA LYS A 115 11.33 -9.06 9.92
C LYS A 115 11.41 -7.65 9.32
N ASN A 116 10.97 -7.47 8.08
CA ASN A 116 11.00 -6.16 7.41
C ASN A 116 10.16 -5.12 8.15
N LEU A 117 8.94 -5.47 8.57
CA LEU A 117 8.07 -4.60 9.37
C LEU A 117 8.71 -4.23 10.71
N ARG A 118 9.37 -5.17 11.38
CA ARG A 118 10.09 -4.90 12.63
C ARG A 118 11.26 -3.94 12.43
N GLU A 119 12.05 -4.14 11.38
CA GLU A 119 13.19 -3.26 11.05
C GLU A 119 12.70 -1.85 10.70
N HIS A 120 11.60 -1.72 9.96
CA HIS A 120 10.96 -0.44 9.69
C HIS A 120 10.41 0.23 10.96
N ALA A 121 9.69 -0.50 11.82
CA ALA A 121 9.15 0.05 13.06
C ALA A 121 10.26 0.61 13.99
N GLU A 122 11.40 -0.08 14.09
CA GLU A 122 12.57 0.42 14.84
C GLU A 122 13.12 1.72 14.24
N GLN A 123 13.19 1.84 12.92
CA GLN A 123 13.66 3.03 12.21
C GLN A 123 12.68 4.20 12.31
N ASP A 124 11.38 3.97 12.15
CA ASP A 124 10.34 4.99 12.30
C ASP A 124 10.34 5.57 13.73
N CYS A 125 10.39 4.71 14.75
CA CYS A 125 10.49 5.14 16.15
C CYS A 125 11.78 5.93 16.44
N ARG A 126 12.90 5.61 15.77
CA ARG A 126 14.14 6.41 15.86
C ARG A 126 13.98 7.76 15.18
N ALA A 127 13.39 7.80 13.98
CA ALA A 127 13.15 9.02 13.22
C ALA A 127 12.23 10.00 13.97
N LYS A 128 11.22 9.47 14.69
CA LYS A 128 10.34 10.23 15.58
C LYS A 128 10.95 10.58 16.94
N ASN A 129 12.22 10.18 17.20
CA ASN A 129 12.96 10.44 18.44
C ASN A 129 12.33 9.86 19.73
N PHE A 130 11.54 8.79 19.63
CA PHE A 130 10.89 8.17 20.80
C PHE A 130 11.87 7.66 21.85
N HIS A 131 13.05 7.23 21.41
CA HIS A 131 14.15 6.80 22.28
C HIS A 131 14.68 7.89 23.23
N ARG A 132 14.32 9.17 23.02
CA ARG A 132 14.76 10.31 23.84
C ARG A 132 13.63 10.90 24.70
N LEU A 133 12.43 10.34 24.62
CA LEU A 133 11.28 10.85 25.37
C LEU A 133 11.45 10.61 26.87
N THR A 134 11.09 11.63 27.66
CA THR A 134 11.12 11.58 29.13
C THR A 134 9.84 12.09 29.78
N ALA A 135 9.01 12.82 29.04
CA ALA A 135 7.77 13.42 29.52
C ALA A 135 6.58 12.96 28.69
N ARG A 136 5.42 12.82 29.33
CA ARG A 136 4.18 12.37 28.68
C ARG A 136 3.59 13.42 27.73
N GLU A 137 3.86 14.69 27.98
CA GLU A 137 3.43 15.84 27.16
C GLU A 137 4.01 15.78 25.73
N ASP A 138 5.23 15.26 25.59
CA ASP A 138 5.93 15.13 24.30
C ASP A 138 5.69 13.78 23.62
N ALA A 139 4.85 12.91 24.22
CA ALA A 139 4.70 11.51 23.85
C ALA A 139 3.31 11.27 23.23
N PRO A 140 3.19 11.17 21.88
CA PRO A 140 1.90 11.00 21.21
C PRO A 140 1.19 9.71 21.65
N PHE A 141 -0.04 9.84 22.14
CA PHE A 141 -0.79 8.70 22.66
C PHE A 141 -1.09 7.65 21.59
N ALA A 142 -1.48 8.07 20.39
CA ALA A 142 -1.79 7.19 19.26
C ALA A 142 -0.60 6.30 18.86
N ASP A 143 0.62 6.85 18.82
CA ASP A 143 1.83 6.05 18.55
C ASP A 143 2.11 5.06 19.69
N ALA A 144 1.90 5.46 20.96
CA ALA A 144 2.13 4.59 22.12
C ALA A 144 1.20 3.38 22.13
N ILE A 145 -0.11 3.61 21.94
CA ILE A 145 -1.10 2.53 21.89
C ILE A 145 -0.93 1.67 20.63
N GLY A 146 -0.58 2.26 19.48
CA GLY A 146 -0.29 1.51 18.26
C GLY A 146 0.90 0.55 18.41
N MET A 147 1.99 1.01 19.05
CA MET A 147 3.15 0.16 19.32
C MET A 147 2.86 -0.96 20.33
N LEU A 148 2.06 -0.67 21.37
CA LEU A 148 1.64 -1.68 22.34
C LEU A 148 0.67 -2.70 21.71
N ALA A 149 -0.27 -2.24 20.88
CA ALA A 149 -1.17 -3.12 20.14
C ALA A 149 -0.41 -4.02 19.18
N ARG A 150 0.61 -3.49 18.48
CA ARG A 150 1.52 -4.31 17.65
C ARG A 150 2.18 -5.42 18.48
N GLU A 151 2.69 -5.10 19.68
CA GLU A 151 3.29 -6.09 20.59
C GLU A 151 2.28 -7.21 20.94
N ILE A 152 1.04 -6.86 21.27
CA ILE A 152 -0.01 -7.80 21.65
C ILE A 152 -0.48 -8.65 20.45
N PHE A 153 -0.70 -8.03 19.29
CA PHE A 153 -1.26 -8.67 18.10
C PHE A 153 -0.27 -9.62 17.42
N THR A 154 1.02 -9.26 17.42
CA THR A 154 2.08 -10.06 16.81
C THR A 154 2.76 -11.03 17.78
N GLY A 155 2.69 -10.76 19.09
CA GLY A 155 3.44 -11.46 20.12
C GLY A 155 4.94 -11.15 20.10
N GLU A 156 5.39 -10.20 19.28
CA GLU A 156 6.78 -9.76 19.23
C GLU A 156 7.02 -8.57 20.16
N PRO A 157 8.18 -8.50 20.84
CA PRO A 157 8.49 -7.35 21.68
C PRO A 157 8.52 -6.07 20.85
N ALA A 158 8.02 -4.97 21.44
CA ALA A 158 8.10 -3.66 20.82
C ALA A 158 9.55 -3.26 20.49
N PRO A 159 9.76 -2.43 19.45
CA PRO A 159 11.08 -1.91 19.09
C PRO A 159 11.78 -1.26 20.29
N GLN A 160 13.11 -1.37 20.34
CA GLN A 160 13.89 -0.82 21.46
C GLN A 160 13.73 0.70 21.54
N SER A 161 13.67 1.36 20.38
CA SER A 161 13.45 2.81 20.27
C SER A 161 12.05 3.26 20.72
N ALA A 162 11.06 2.36 20.76
CA ALA A 162 9.70 2.67 21.21
C ALA A 162 9.51 2.51 22.74
N ARG A 163 10.44 1.88 23.45
CA ARG A 163 10.27 1.56 24.88
C ARG A 163 9.97 2.79 25.75
N PRO A 164 10.70 3.92 25.65
CA PRO A 164 10.41 5.08 26.49
C PRO A 164 9.01 5.65 26.24
N LEU A 165 8.55 5.64 24.98
CA LEU A 165 7.19 6.03 24.62
C LEU A 165 6.15 5.11 25.29
N ILE A 166 6.31 3.80 25.14
CA ILE A 166 5.36 2.83 25.71
C ILE A 166 5.38 2.91 27.23
N ASP A 167 6.54 3.00 27.88
CA ASP A 167 6.67 3.01 29.34
C ASP A 167 5.94 4.20 29.99
N LEU A 168 5.87 5.35 29.31
CA LEU A 168 5.13 6.53 29.78
C LEU A 168 3.61 6.32 29.81
N TRP A 169 3.08 5.45 28.93
CA TRP A 169 1.64 5.23 28.75
C TRP A 169 1.16 3.85 29.21
N ARG A 170 2.07 2.88 29.38
CA ARG A 170 1.76 1.46 29.64
C ARG A 170 0.78 1.28 30.77
N ALA A 171 1.05 1.88 31.94
CA ALA A 171 0.19 1.74 33.10
C ALA A 171 -1.23 2.31 32.87
N HIS A 172 -1.36 3.35 32.05
CA HIS A 172 -2.66 3.93 31.69
C HIS A 172 -3.41 3.03 30.70
N ILE A 173 -2.72 2.56 29.65
CA ILE A 173 -3.33 1.71 28.63
C ILE A 173 -3.72 0.34 29.21
N GLU A 174 -2.85 -0.32 29.97
CA GLU A 174 -3.14 -1.63 30.57
C GLU A 174 -4.32 -1.57 31.55
N LYS A 175 -4.47 -0.46 32.27
CA LYS A 175 -5.59 -0.24 33.19
C LYS A 175 -6.92 -0.03 32.47
N ASN A 176 -6.92 0.72 31.37
CA ASN A 176 -8.16 1.20 30.75
C ASN A 176 -8.57 0.39 29.51
N ALA A 177 -7.61 -0.18 28.77
CA ALA A 177 -7.85 -0.85 27.48
C ALA A 177 -7.13 -2.21 27.35
N GLY A 178 -6.51 -2.72 28.41
CA GLY A 178 -5.71 -3.95 28.37
C GLY A 178 -6.53 -5.19 27.97
N THR A 179 -7.76 -5.31 28.48
CA THR A 179 -8.68 -6.38 28.12
C THR A 179 -9.20 -6.22 26.70
N ASP A 180 -9.53 -5.00 26.28
CA ASP A 180 -10.04 -4.75 24.93
C ASP A 180 -8.99 -5.06 23.86
N LEU A 181 -7.72 -4.72 24.10
CA LEU A 181 -6.61 -5.08 23.21
C LEU A 181 -6.42 -6.61 23.11
N ALA A 182 -6.67 -7.35 24.20
CA ALA A 182 -6.63 -8.81 24.17
C ALA A 182 -7.81 -9.39 23.36
N ASP A 183 -9.02 -8.84 23.52
CA ASP A 183 -10.20 -9.26 22.77
C ASP A 183 -10.07 -8.94 21.27
N LEU A 184 -9.49 -7.78 20.93
CA LEU A 184 -9.22 -7.36 19.55
C LEU A 184 -8.26 -8.31 18.83
N ARG A 185 -7.31 -8.92 19.55
CA ARG A 185 -6.40 -9.92 18.99
C ARG A 185 -7.12 -11.14 18.43
N ASP A 186 -8.26 -11.50 19.02
CA ASP A 186 -9.01 -12.70 18.64
C ASP A 186 -9.91 -12.45 17.41
N VAL A 187 -10.07 -11.19 16.97
CA VAL A 187 -10.89 -10.78 15.82
C VAL A 187 -10.09 -10.08 14.70
N LEU A 188 -8.76 -10.22 14.67
CA LEU A 188 -7.90 -9.51 13.70
C LEU A 188 -8.26 -9.75 12.23
N ASP A 189 -8.79 -10.94 11.91
CA ASP A 189 -9.14 -11.36 10.55
C ASP A 189 -10.49 -10.79 10.06
N ASP A 190 -11.33 -10.22 10.93
CA ASP A 190 -12.61 -9.59 10.60
C ASP A 190 -12.58 -8.10 10.94
N GLN A 191 -12.45 -7.25 9.92
CA GLN A 191 -12.32 -5.81 10.09
C GLN A 191 -13.57 -5.14 10.68
N ASP A 192 -14.78 -5.64 10.42
CA ASP A 192 -16.01 -5.06 10.98
C ASP A 192 -16.14 -5.41 12.47
N ALA A 193 -15.81 -6.65 12.83
CA ALA A 193 -15.72 -7.07 14.23
C ALA A 193 -14.64 -6.31 15.00
N PHE A 194 -13.46 -6.14 14.38
CA PHE A 194 -12.37 -5.34 14.92
C PHE A 194 -12.79 -3.88 15.13
N ALA A 195 -13.42 -3.24 14.13
CA ALA A 195 -13.90 -1.86 14.22
C ALA A 195 -14.92 -1.66 15.36
N ARG A 196 -15.85 -2.60 15.53
CA ARG A 196 -16.78 -2.58 16.69
C ARG A 196 -16.05 -2.70 18.03
N GLY A 197 -15.05 -3.57 18.11
CA GLY A 197 -14.21 -3.71 19.30
C GLY A 197 -13.43 -2.42 19.59
N LEU A 198 -12.94 -1.75 18.55
CA LEU A 198 -12.21 -0.49 18.64
C LEU A 198 -13.06 0.62 19.24
N ARG A 199 -14.35 0.69 18.87
CA ARG A 199 -15.26 1.68 19.44
C ARG A 199 -15.38 1.56 20.96
N ARG A 200 -15.61 0.33 21.45
CA ARG A 200 -15.64 0.06 22.90
C ARG A 200 -14.31 0.42 23.58
N LEU A 201 -13.18 0.17 22.93
CA LEU A 201 -11.87 0.55 23.43
C LEU A 201 -11.72 2.09 23.52
N LEU A 202 -12.22 2.84 22.53
CA LEU A 202 -12.19 4.30 22.53
C LEU A 202 -13.07 4.89 23.64
N ASP A 203 -14.24 4.30 23.88
CA ASP A 203 -15.13 4.65 25.00
C ASP A 203 -14.42 4.44 26.35
N HIS A 204 -13.77 3.29 26.55
CA HIS A 204 -13.01 3.00 27.78
C HIS A 204 -11.80 3.91 27.98
N LEU A 205 -11.23 4.46 26.90
CA LEU A 205 -10.18 5.46 26.95
C LEU A 205 -10.72 6.89 27.11
N SER A 206 -12.06 7.06 27.12
CA SER A 206 -12.74 8.36 27.17
C SER A 206 -12.29 9.30 26.03
N LEU A 207 -12.04 8.73 24.85
CA LEU A 207 -11.67 9.47 23.65
C LEU A 207 -12.86 9.76 22.73
N GLU A 208 -13.99 9.10 22.98
CA GLU A 208 -15.29 9.41 22.40
C GLU A 208 -16.06 10.24 23.43
N ASP A 209 -16.55 11.42 23.04
CA ASP A 209 -17.54 12.14 23.84
C ASP A 209 -18.83 11.30 23.82
N ASP A 210 -19.48 11.12 24.98
CA ASP A 210 -20.73 10.36 25.12
C ASP A 210 -21.79 10.87 24.13
N ILE A 211 -21.83 10.29 22.93
CA ILE A 211 -22.97 10.44 22.03
C ILE A 211 -24.02 9.48 22.59
N ASP A 212 -24.90 10.04 23.43
CA ASP A 212 -26.19 9.46 23.80
C ASP A 212 -26.77 8.72 22.58
N ASP A 213 -26.93 7.40 22.73
CA ASP A 213 -27.68 6.53 21.84
C ASP A 213 -29.17 6.90 21.93
N ALA A 214 -29.52 8.03 21.32
CA ALA A 214 -30.87 8.47 21.06
C ALA A 214 -31.01 8.70 19.57
N SER A 215 -30.99 7.63 18.79
CA SER A 215 -31.72 7.62 17.52
C SER A 215 -33.21 7.53 17.88
N PRO A 216 -34.05 8.57 17.68
CA PRO A 216 -35.47 8.32 17.60
C PRO A 216 -35.72 7.67 16.24
N GLU A 217 -36.41 6.54 16.30
CA GLU A 217 -37.12 5.92 15.20
C GLU A 217 -37.84 6.98 14.37
N ASN A 218 -37.58 7.05 13.06
CA ASN A 218 -38.45 7.77 12.15
C ASN A 218 -39.20 6.75 11.29
N GLU A 219 -40.32 6.27 11.83
CA GLU A 219 -41.40 5.63 11.09
C GLU A 219 -42.40 6.70 10.61
N GLY A 220 -42.72 6.72 9.31
CA GLY A 220 -43.87 7.42 8.70
C GLY A 220 -43.65 8.91 8.40
N GLU A 221 -44.12 9.52 7.31
CA GLU A 221 -45.16 9.19 6.33
C GLU A 221 -44.85 9.95 5.01
N ASP A 222 -45.19 9.33 3.88
CA ASP A 222 -45.42 9.99 2.58
C ASP A 222 -46.73 10.79 2.63
N GLU A 223 -46.76 12.01 2.07
CA GLU A 223 -47.83 12.53 1.19
C GLU A 223 -47.52 13.96 0.69
N ASP A 224 -47.08 14.05 -0.57
CA ASP A 224 -47.67 14.81 -1.69
C ASP A 224 -48.32 16.21 -1.50
N GLU A 225 -47.77 17.21 -2.22
CA GLU A 225 -48.40 17.99 -3.32
C GLU A 225 -47.98 19.49 -3.40
N LYS A 226 -47.40 19.85 -4.58
CA LYS A 226 -47.67 21.04 -5.45
C LYS A 226 -47.43 22.45 -4.89
N ASP A 227 -47.03 23.48 -5.64
CA ASP A 227 -46.72 23.77 -7.05
C ASP A 227 -46.22 25.24 -7.03
N GLY A 228 -45.47 25.71 -8.04
CA GLY A 228 -45.15 27.13 -8.15
C GLY A 228 -43.83 27.46 -8.87
N GLU A 229 -43.91 27.55 -10.20
CA GLU A 229 -42.96 28.17 -11.12
C GLU A 229 -42.49 29.56 -10.66
N THR A 230 -41.22 29.93 -10.90
CA THR A 230 -40.77 30.92 -11.92
C THR A 230 -39.25 31.16 -11.78
N ASP A 231 -38.55 31.16 -12.90
CA ASP A 231 -37.11 31.42 -13.10
C ASP A 231 -36.77 32.94 -13.06
N PRO A 232 -35.54 33.42 -13.35
CA PRO A 232 -34.66 34.13 -12.42
C PRO A 232 -34.38 35.58 -12.86
N ASP A 233 -33.31 36.16 -12.29
CA ASP A 233 -32.64 37.46 -12.54
C ASP A 233 -33.02 38.62 -11.61
N GLU A 234 -32.04 39.07 -10.83
CA GLU A 234 -31.43 40.39 -11.01
C GLU A 234 -30.15 40.51 -10.14
N GLU A 235 -29.05 40.86 -10.79
CA GLU A 235 -27.79 41.36 -10.20
C GLU A 235 -27.95 42.76 -9.58
N LEU A 236 -26.88 43.17 -8.87
CA LEU A 236 -26.42 44.51 -8.47
C LEU A 236 -26.60 44.81 -6.97
N ASP A 237 -25.69 45.46 -6.24
CA ASP A 237 -24.28 45.86 -6.38
C ASP A 237 -23.93 46.51 -5.01
N SER A 238 -22.63 46.65 -4.74
CA SER A 238 -22.04 47.84 -4.11
C SER A 238 -21.92 47.93 -2.58
N GLN A 239 -20.65 47.79 -2.12
CA GLN A 239 -19.87 48.75 -1.31
C GLN A 239 -18.68 47.98 -0.68
N GLY A 240 -17.40 48.38 -0.72
CA GLY A 240 -16.78 49.68 -0.88
C GLY A 240 -15.95 50.02 0.38
N GLY A 241 -14.62 50.19 0.24
CA GLY A 241 -13.74 50.79 1.28
C GLY A 241 -12.41 50.04 1.53
N GLN A 242 -11.29 50.23 0.81
CA GLN A 242 -10.27 51.31 0.80
C GLN A 242 -9.26 51.40 1.98
N GLN A 243 -7.99 51.64 1.58
CA GLN A 243 -6.75 52.07 2.29
C GLN A 243 -5.78 50.92 2.66
N GLY A 244 -4.49 50.89 2.31
CA GLY A 244 -3.47 51.82 1.74
C GLY A 244 -2.12 51.27 2.26
N GLN A 245 -0.98 51.11 1.57
CA GLN A 245 -0.06 52.03 0.88
C GLN A 245 1.11 51.12 0.40
N ALA A 246 1.40 51.02 -0.90
CA ALA A 246 2.56 51.61 -1.61
C ALA A 246 3.97 51.27 -1.08
N ASP A 247 4.74 50.46 -1.82
CA ASP A 247 6.02 50.90 -2.41
C ASP A 247 6.31 50.11 -3.70
N GLU A 248 6.86 50.82 -4.68
CA GLU A 248 6.93 50.53 -6.11
C GLU A 248 8.22 49.78 -6.50
N SER A 249 8.12 48.86 -7.47
CA SER A 249 9.17 48.56 -8.47
C SER A 249 8.58 47.64 -9.56
N GLU A 250 8.07 48.25 -10.64
CA GLU A 250 7.94 47.66 -11.98
C GLU A 250 9.25 47.90 -12.77
N PRO A 251 9.47 47.35 -14.00
CA PRO A 251 8.56 46.68 -14.94
C PRO A 251 9.11 45.30 -15.39
N ASP A 252 8.49 44.46 -16.24
CA ASP A 252 8.01 44.70 -17.60
C ASP A 252 7.43 43.38 -18.13
N GLY A 253 6.37 43.44 -18.94
CA GLY A 253 5.91 42.28 -19.72
C GLY A 253 4.41 42.13 -19.95
N ASP A 254 3.81 43.16 -20.58
CA ASP A 254 2.70 43.14 -21.55
C ASP A 254 1.63 42.03 -21.46
N ASP A 255 0.40 42.48 -21.26
CA ASP A 255 -0.82 41.70 -21.15
C ASP A 255 -1.74 42.07 -22.32
N GLN A 256 -2.40 41.04 -22.89
CA GLN A 256 -3.73 41.12 -23.52
C GLN A 256 -3.88 41.89 -24.86
N GLN A 257 -4.76 41.55 -25.82
CA GLN A 257 -6.09 40.95 -25.72
C GLN A 257 -6.70 40.69 -27.11
N GLN A 258 -7.71 39.79 -27.12
CA GLN A 258 -8.93 39.76 -27.97
C GLN A 258 -8.78 39.38 -29.46
N ASP A 259 -9.71 38.64 -30.08
CA ASP A 259 -11.16 38.76 -29.99
C ASP A 259 -11.89 37.44 -30.38
N ALA A 260 -13.14 37.34 -29.94
CA ALA A 260 -14.09 36.25 -30.16
C ALA A 260 -14.82 36.37 -31.51
N GLY A 261 -15.35 35.26 -32.03
CA GLY A 261 -16.22 35.27 -33.20
C GLY A 261 -16.83 33.89 -33.48
N THR A 262 -18.15 33.84 -33.33
CA THR A 262 -19.08 32.71 -33.48
C THR A 262 -19.25 32.25 -34.95
N GLU A 263 -19.75 31.03 -35.11
CA GLU A 263 -20.67 30.53 -36.16
C GLU A 263 -20.18 29.42 -37.11
N GLU A 264 -21.05 28.41 -37.16
CA GLU A 264 -21.45 27.54 -38.26
C GLU A 264 -20.56 26.40 -38.76
N ALA A 265 -21.25 25.26 -38.88
CA ALA A 265 -20.80 24.02 -39.46
C ALA A 265 -20.67 24.16 -40.98
N GLU A 266 -19.51 23.82 -41.53
CA GLU A 266 -19.42 23.30 -42.88
C GLU A 266 -18.49 22.08 -42.92
N ALA A 267 -18.99 21.04 -43.56
CA ALA A 267 -18.28 19.82 -43.89
C ALA A 267 -17.07 20.15 -44.78
N GLY A 268 -15.86 19.98 -44.22
CA GLY A 268 -14.62 19.98 -44.98
C GLY A 268 -14.15 18.55 -45.17
N GLU A 269 -14.30 18.03 -46.39
CA GLU A 269 -13.52 16.90 -46.90
C GLU A 269 -12.03 17.24 -46.74
N GLY A 270 -11.41 16.73 -45.70
CA GLY A 270 -9.98 16.79 -45.45
C GLY A 270 -9.36 15.45 -45.79
N ASP A 271 -8.55 15.45 -46.84
CA ASP A 271 -7.73 14.35 -47.36
C ASP A 271 -7.17 13.47 -46.23
N ILE A 272 -7.70 12.26 -46.10
CA ILE A 272 -7.23 11.27 -45.14
C ILE A 272 -5.95 10.69 -45.76
N ASP A 273 -4.81 11.02 -45.17
CA ASP A 273 -3.52 10.46 -45.58
C ASP A 273 -3.59 8.93 -45.56
N ASP A 274 -3.31 8.30 -46.71
CA ASP A 274 -3.34 6.84 -46.91
C ASP A 274 -2.46 6.10 -45.89
N GLN A 275 -1.52 6.79 -45.23
CA GLN A 275 -0.67 6.20 -44.18
C GLN A 275 -1.36 6.02 -42.82
N GLN A 276 -2.52 6.65 -42.57
CA GLN A 276 -3.22 6.54 -41.28
C GLN A 276 -4.32 5.46 -41.27
N LEU A 277 -4.77 5.01 -42.44
CA LEU A 277 -5.71 3.88 -42.59
C LEU A 277 -5.03 2.50 -42.47
N GLU A 278 -3.73 2.38 -42.75
CA GLU A 278 -2.98 1.12 -42.58
C GLU A 278 -2.66 0.77 -41.11
N ALA A 279 -2.76 1.73 -40.18
CA ALA A 279 -2.49 1.49 -38.76
C ALA A 279 -3.66 0.84 -38.01
N MET A 280 -4.87 0.80 -38.60
CA MET A 280 -6.07 0.19 -38.01
C MET A 280 -6.43 -1.17 -38.62
N SER A 281 -5.66 -1.64 -39.60
CA SER A 281 -5.77 -2.99 -40.18
C SER A 281 -4.60 -3.87 -39.73
N GLN A 282 -4.42 -4.02 -38.41
CA GLN A 282 -3.63 -5.14 -37.90
C GLN A 282 -4.55 -6.36 -37.83
N GLU A 283 -4.53 -7.16 -38.89
CA GLU A 283 -4.94 -8.55 -38.80
C GLU A 283 -4.18 -9.20 -37.64
N GLU A 284 -4.89 -9.70 -36.62
CA GLU A 284 -4.31 -10.51 -35.55
C GLU A 284 -3.69 -11.77 -36.15
N GLN A 285 -2.40 -11.70 -36.47
CA GLN A 285 -1.61 -12.85 -36.83
C GLN A 285 -1.45 -13.73 -35.58
N PRO A 286 -1.70 -15.05 -35.67
CA PRO A 286 -1.46 -15.95 -34.55
C PRO A 286 0.01 -15.88 -34.15
N ALA A 287 0.27 -15.74 -32.84
CA ALA A 287 1.62 -15.71 -32.30
C ALA A 287 2.40 -16.95 -32.76
N GLY A 288 3.32 -16.75 -33.69
CA GLY A 288 4.26 -17.79 -34.12
C GLY A 288 5.09 -18.27 -32.93
N PRO A 289 5.76 -19.44 -33.04
CA PRO A 289 6.65 -19.91 -31.99
C PRO A 289 7.69 -18.83 -31.72
N GLY A 290 7.62 -18.23 -30.53
CA GLY A 290 8.49 -17.13 -30.14
C GLY A 290 9.96 -17.53 -30.29
N GLU A 291 10.79 -16.56 -30.68
CA GLU A 291 12.24 -16.75 -30.73
C GLU A 291 12.71 -17.29 -29.38
N GLN A 292 13.12 -18.56 -29.36
CA GLN A 292 13.86 -19.10 -28.23
C GLN A 292 15.17 -18.30 -28.16
N PRO A 293 15.53 -17.74 -27.00
CA PRO A 293 16.80 -17.06 -26.86
C PRO A 293 17.91 -18.03 -27.29
N GLU A 294 18.78 -17.57 -28.20
CA GLU A 294 19.89 -18.36 -28.70
C GLU A 294 20.74 -18.84 -27.52
N PHE A 295 20.70 -20.14 -27.26
CA PHE A 295 21.57 -20.76 -26.28
C PHE A 295 22.99 -20.75 -26.86
N ASP A 296 23.86 -19.89 -26.34
CA ASP A 296 25.22 -19.66 -26.83
C ASP A 296 26.19 -20.84 -26.64
N GLY A 297 25.66 -22.00 -26.20
CA GLY A 297 26.41 -23.24 -26.01
C GLY A 297 27.41 -23.18 -24.86
N ARG A 298 27.45 -22.09 -24.08
CA ARG A 298 28.37 -21.94 -22.97
C ARG A 298 27.73 -22.47 -21.70
N ASN A 299 28.20 -23.61 -21.26
CA ASN A 299 27.99 -24.11 -19.90
C ASN A 299 28.90 -23.36 -18.90
N GLU A 300 29.03 -22.04 -19.07
CA GLU A 300 29.76 -21.21 -18.11
C GLU A 300 28.91 -21.08 -16.84
N PRO A 301 29.46 -21.33 -15.65
CA PRO A 301 28.74 -21.08 -14.41
C PRO A 301 28.36 -19.61 -14.37
N ILE A 302 27.06 -19.31 -14.33
CA ILE A 302 26.56 -17.96 -14.08
C ILE A 302 27.26 -17.46 -12.80
N GLU A 303 28.13 -16.46 -12.90
CA GLU A 303 28.99 -16.01 -11.78
C GLU A 303 28.19 -15.50 -10.56
N ARG A 304 26.88 -15.28 -10.73
CA ARG A 304 25.89 -15.26 -9.66
C ARG A 304 24.99 -16.47 -9.79
N GLY A 305 25.45 -17.58 -9.23
CA GLY A 305 24.66 -18.80 -9.13
C GLY A 305 23.33 -18.48 -8.46
N TYR A 306 22.26 -19.04 -9.00
CA TYR A 306 20.98 -19.10 -8.31
C TYR A 306 21.21 -19.71 -6.92
N GLU A 307 20.95 -18.94 -5.87
CA GLU A 307 20.92 -19.44 -4.49
C GLU A 307 19.46 -19.43 -4.01
N PRO A 308 18.91 -20.59 -3.61
CA PRO A 308 17.56 -20.63 -3.05
C PRO A 308 17.51 -19.86 -1.73
N PHE A 309 16.45 -19.07 -1.53
CA PHE A 309 16.25 -18.25 -0.33
C PHE A 309 16.11 -19.11 0.95
N THR A 310 15.54 -20.31 0.83
CA THR A 310 15.48 -21.32 1.88
C THR A 310 15.46 -22.71 1.25
N ARG A 311 15.98 -23.72 1.97
CA ARG A 311 15.89 -25.15 1.62
C ARG A 311 14.99 -25.93 2.57
N GLU A 312 14.30 -25.23 3.47
CA GLU A 312 13.49 -25.85 4.54
C GLU A 312 12.32 -26.68 4.00
N PHE A 313 11.82 -26.33 2.81
CA PHE A 313 10.71 -27.01 2.15
C PHE A 313 11.16 -27.90 0.98
N ASP A 314 12.47 -28.05 0.78
CA ASP A 314 13.02 -28.90 -0.28
C ASP A 314 13.08 -30.35 0.19
N GLU A 315 12.53 -31.27 -0.59
CA GLU A 315 12.62 -32.71 -0.33
C GLU A 315 13.56 -33.35 -1.37
N ILE A 316 14.57 -34.08 -0.90
CA ILE A 316 15.45 -34.89 -1.75
C ILE A 316 15.11 -36.35 -1.49
N VAL A 317 14.26 -36.91 -2.35
CA VAL A 317 13.82 -38.30 -2.30
C VAL A 317 14.50 -39.08 -3.41
N THR A 318 14.95 -40.31 -3.13
CA THR A 318 15.58 -41.14 -4.16
C THR A 318 14.52 -41.81 -5.04
N ALA A 319 14.88 -42.14 -6.29
CA ALA A 319 13.91 -42.65 -7.26
C ALA A 319 13.25 -43.97 -6.82
N ASP A 320 13.94 -44.77 -6.00
CA ASP A 320 13.43 -46.02 -5.41
C ASP A 320 12.40 -45.81 -4.30
N GLU A 321 12.35 -44.63 -3.69
CA GLU A 321 11.34 -44.24 -2.71
C GLU A 321 10.09 -43.63 -3.36
N LEU A 322 10.21 -43.11 -4.59
CA LEU A 322 9.11 -42.50 -5.37
C LEU A 322 8.34 -43.48 -6.25
N CYS A 323 8.99 -44.56 -6.72
CA CYS A 323 8.40 -45.50 -7.67
C CYS A 323 8.86 -46.93 -7.42
N GLU A 324 7.97 -47.90 -7.67
CA GLU A 324 8.28 -49.32 -7.58
C GLU A 324 9.33 -49.74 -8.63
N GLY A 325 10.18 -50.73 -8.32
CA GLY A 325 11.30 -51.11 -9.18
C GLY A 325 10.94 -51.57 -10.60
N LEU A 326 9.74 -52.12 -10.79
CA LEU A 326 9.21 -52.48 -12.12
C LEU A 326 8.86 -51.24 -12.95
N GLU A 327 8.33 -50.20 -12.30
CA GLU A 327 7.97 -48.95 -12.93
C GLU A 327 9.21 -48.14 -13.33
N LEU A 328 10.22 -48.11 -12.46
CA LEU A 328 11.53 -47.51 -12.77
C LEU A 328 12.17 -48.14 -14.02
N SER A 329 12.09 -49.46 -14.14
CA SER A 329 12.61 -50.19 -15.31
C SER A 329 11.88 -49.81 -16.59
N ARG A 330 10.56 -49.64 -16.51
CA ARG A 330 9.72 -49.20 -17.64
C ARG A 330 10.02 -47.76 -18.05
N LEU A 331 10.12 -46.85 -17.09
CA LEU A 331 10.43 -45.44 -17.32
C LEU A 331 11.81 -45.28 -17.96
N ARG A 332 12.80 -46.07 -17.51
CA ARG A 332 14.14 -46.08 -18.10
C ARG A 332 14.13 -46.55 -19.56
N ALA A 333 13.42 -47.63 -19.88
CA ALA A 333 13.29 -48.11 -21.26
C ALA A 333 12.61 -47.07 -22.18
N MET A 334 11.67 -46.30 -21.65
CA MET A 334 11.01 -45.23 -22.39
C MET A 334 11.95 -44.02 -22.62
N LEU A 335 12.75 -43.66 -21.63
CA LEU A 335 13.78 -42.63 -21.73
C LEU A 335 14.85 -43.01 -22.76
N ASP A 336 15.36 -44.24 -22.70
CA ASP A 336 16.36 -44.75 -23.64
C ASP A 336 15.85 -44.69 -25.09
N LYS A 337 14.56 -44.99 -25.30
CA LYS A 337 13.92 -44.89 -26.62
C LYS A 337 13.78 -43.45 -27.11
N GLN A 338 13.51 -42.50 -26.21
CA GLN A 338 13.47 -41.08 -26.57
C GLN A 338 14.87 -40.51 -26.87
N LEU A 339 15.89 -40.93 -26.11
CA LEU A 339 17.27 -40.53 -26.34
C LEU A 339 17.82 -41.08 -27.67
N ALA A 340 17.47 -42.31 -28.04
CA ALA A 340 17.86 -42.88 -29.34
C ALA A 340 17.30 -42.09 -30.53
N ASN A 341 16.16 -41.41 -30.37
CA ASN A 341 15.59 -40.54 -31.41
C ASN A 341 16.26 -39.17 -31.50
N LEU A 342 16.94 -38.73 -30.45
CA LEU A 342 17.67 -37.45 -30.40
C LEU A 342 19.12 -37.56 -30.89
N GLN A 343 19.65 -38.78 -31.04
CA GLN A 343 21.01 -39.06 -31.50
C GLN A 343 21.11 -39.42 -33.00
N ASN A 344 20.01 -39.29 -33.76
CA ASN A 344 20.01 -39.43 -35.21
C ASN A 344 19.88 -38.09 -35.92
#